data_AF-A0A081DD97-F1
#
_entry.id   AF-A0A081DD97-F1
#
_cell.length_a   1.000
_cell.length_b   1.000
_cell.length_c   1.000
_cell.angle_alpha   90.00
_cell.angle_beta   90.00
_cell.angle_gamma   90.00
#
_symmetry.space_group_name_H-M   'P 1'
#
loop_
_entity.id
_entity.type
_entity.pdbx_description
1 polymer ?
#
loop_
_entity_poly.entity_id
_entity_poly.type
_entity_poly.pdbx_seq_one_letter_code
_entity_poly.pdbx_strand_id
1 'polypeptide(L)'
;MSGNEDCGQMSAWYVLSSLGFYPVTPGSNEYVIGTPLFDKATINLENGKQFTIKKHGDGKYIASAKANSQPHYNSHITHDLIMNGGS
;
A
#
# COMPACT_ATOMS: atom_id res chain seq x y z
N MET A 1 11.82 16.75 9.74
CA MET A 1 12.76 16.08 8.82
C MET A 1 14.12 16.07 9.50
N SER A 2 14.55 14.90 9.94
CA SER A 2 15.87 14.69 10.55
C SER A 2 16.30 13.26 10.22
N GLY A 3 17.36 13.11 9.44
CA GLY A 3 18.05 11.83 9.24
C GLY A 3 18.22 11.43 7.78
N ASN A 4 19.42 11.69 7.27
CA ASN A 4 20.13 11.11 6.11
C ASN A 4 19.32 10.62 4.89
N GLU A 5 19.56 11.30 3.77
CA GLU A 5 19.07 11.03 2.42
C GLU A 5 19.84 9.87 1.77
N ASP A 6 19.71 8.66 2.33
CA ASP A 6 20.30 7.44 1.76
C ASP A 6 19.57 7.05 0.45
N CYS A 7 20.00 7.62 -0.67
CA CYS A 7 19.72 7.19 -2.05
C CYS A 7 18.26 6.78 -2.34
N GLY A 8 17.27 7.54 -1.85
CA GLY A 8 15.85 7.35 -2.18
C GLY A 8 15.08 6.32 -1.34
N GLN A 9 15.71 5.64 -0.37
CA GLN A 9 15.02 4.71 0.54
C GLN A 9 13.98 5.41 1.43
N MET A 10 14.29 6.59 1.95
CA MET A 10 13.37 7.35 2.82
C MET A 10 12.17 7.90 2.03
N SER A 11 12.37 8.26 0.76
CA SER A 11 11.32 8.72 -0.16
C SER A 11 10.35 7.59 -0.50
N ALA A 12 10.88 6.39 -0.79
CA ALA A 12 10.06 5.20 -1.03
C ALA A 12 9.27 4.80 0.22
N TRP A 13 9.89 4.89 1.41
CA TRP A 13 9.20 4.67 2.69
C TRP A 13 8.02 5.64 2.85
N TYR A 14 8.23 6.93 2.63
CA TYR A 14 7.19 7.94 2.75
C TYR A 14 6.04 7.72 1.76
N VAL A 15 6.36 7.40 0.49
CA VAL A 15 5.34 7.13 -0.54
C VAL A 15 4.53 5.89 -0.20
N LEU A 16 5.18 4.78 0.14
CA LEU A 16 4.54 3.51 0.47
C LEU A 16 3.71 3.61 1.77
N SER A 17 4.27 4.22 2.82
CA SER A 17 3.53 4.49 4.05
C SER A 17 2.34 5.42 3.81
N SER A 18 2.45 6.40 2.91
CA SER A 18 1.31 7.26 2.53
C SER A 18 0.23 6.52 1.74
N LEU A 19 0.63 5.52 0.95
CA LEU A 19 -0.26 4.59 0.28
C LEU A 19 -0.90 3.59 1.26
N GLY A 20 -0.40 3.50 2.50
CA GLY A 20 -0.96 2.63 3.52
C GLY A 20 -0.50 1.17 3.42
N PHE A 21 0.62 0.88 2.75
CA PHE A 21 1.24 -0.44 2.82
C PHE A 21 2.76 -0.35 2.75
N TYR A 22 3.47 -1.28 3.40
CA TYR A 22 4.93 -1.23 3.47
C TYR A 22 5.57 -2.62 3.31
N PRO A 23 6.61 -2.78 2.47
CA PRO A 23 7.39 -4.01 2.38
C PRO A 23 8.32 -4.13 3.58
N VAL A 24 7.85 -4.77 4.65
CA VAL A 24 8.65 -4.98 5.88
C VAL A 24 9.84 -5.91 5.63
N THR A 25 9.73 -6.84 4.68
CA THR A 25 10.76 -7.85 4.39
C THR A 25 11.09 -7.85 2.90
N PRO A 26 12.15 -7.14 2.46
CA PRO A 26 12.64 -7.24 1.09
C PRO A 26 13.00 -8.70 0.76
N GLY A 27 12.31 -9.31 -0.21
CA GLY A 27 12.45 -10.73 -0.56
C GLY A 27 11.26 -11.60 -0.15
N SER A 28 10.34 -11.12 0.69
CA SER A 28 9.00 -11.69 0.76
C SER A 28 8.08 -11.00 -0.24
N ASN A 29 7.20 -11.75 -0.89
CA ASN A 29 6.20 -11.21 -1.81
C ASN A 29 5.02 -10.56 -1.04
N GLU A 30 5.26 -9.99 0.15
CA GLU A 30 4.25 -9.49 1.08
C GLU A 30 4.50 -8.04 1.48
N TYR A 31 3.42 -7.26 1.53
CA TYR A 31 3.41 -5.88 1.97
C TYR A 31 2.43 -5.76 3.14
N VAL A 32 2.91 -5.29 4.28
CA VAL A 32 2.06 -5.13 5.48
C VAL A 32 1.16 -3.91 5.30
N ILE A 33 -0.12 -4.05 5.62
CA ILE A 33 -1.11 -2.98 5.52
C ILE A 33 -0.98 -2.06 6.74
N GLY A 34 -0.79 -0.77 6.48
CA GLY A 34 -0.84 0.33 7.43
C GLY A 34 -2.02 1.26 7.15
N THR A 35 -2.04 2.44 7.76
CA THR A 35 -3.13 3.40 7.56
C THR A 35 -2.79 4.34 6.40
N PRO A 36 -3.59 4.37 5.31
CA PRO A 36 -3.37 5.29 4.20
C PRO A 36 -3.58 6.75 4.64
N LEU A 37 -2.72 7.64 4.14
CA LEU A 37 -2.79 9.09 4.41
C LEU A 37 -3.76 9.82 3.47
N PHE A 38 -3.99 9.28 2.27
CA PHE A 38 -4.84 9.86 1.23
C PHE A 38 -6.17 9.10 1.09
N ASP A 39 -7.23 9.81 0.69
CA ASP A 39 -8.55 9.21 0.44
C ASP A 39 -8.55 8.26 -0.75
N LYS A 40 -7.76 8.58 -1.77
CA LYS A 40 -7.56 7.75 -2.94
C LYS A 40 -6.14 7.89 -3.47
N ALA A 41 -5.52 6.77 -3.78
CA ALA A 41 -4.27 6.73 -4.52
C ALA A 41 -4.33 5.67 -5.61
N THR A 42 -3.73 5.95 -6.77
CA THR A 42 -3.68 5.01 -7.89
C THR A 42 -2.24 4.84 -8.34
N ILE A 43 -1.81 3.59 -8.42
CA ILE A 43 -0.50 3.17 -8.92
C ILE A 43 -0.68 2.65 -10.34
N ASN A 44 0.03 3.25 -11.29
CA ASN A 44 0.11 2.76 -12.65
C ASN A 44 1.24 1.73 -12.72
N LEU A 45 0.89 0.49 -13.04
CA LEU A 45 1.82 -0.63 -13.11
C LEU A 45 2.41 -0.71 -14.52
N GLU A 46 3.65 -1.22 -14.62
CA GLU A 46 4.36 -1.36 -15.90
C GLU A 46 3.64 -2.32 -16.87
N ASN A 47 2.83 -3.24 -16.35
CA ASN A 47 2.00 -4.15 -17.14
C ASN A 47 0.72 -3.48 -17.71
N GLY A 48 0.58 -2.16 -17.57
CA GLY A 48 -0.57 -1.38 -18.06
C GLY A 48 -1.80 -1.45 -17.16
N LYS A 49 -1.76 -2.22 -16.06
CA LYS A 49 -2.84 -2.26 -15.07
C LYS A 49 -2.71 -1.11 -14.08
N GLN A 50 -3.80 -0.87 -13.34
CA GLN A 50 -3.84 0.11 -12.28
C GLN A 50 -4.23 -0.56 -10.97
N PHE A 51 -3.57 -0.19 -9.88
CA PHE A 51 -3.91 -0.59 -8.52
C PHE A 51 -4.35 0.65 -7.73
N THR A 52 -5.59 0.64 -7.23
CA THR A 52 -6.21 1.80 -6.59
C THR A 52 -6.54 1.52 -5.14
N ILE A 53 -5.94 2.30 -4.25
CA ILE A 53 -6.20 2.25 -2.82
C ILE A 53 -7.25 3.31 -2.51
N LYS A 54 -8.28 2.94 -1.76
CA LYS A 54 -9.34 3.85 -1.30
C LYS A 54 -9.46 3.77 0.21
N LYS A 55 -9.35 4.91 0.88
CA LYS A 55 -9.66 5.04 2.30
C LYS A 55 -11.11 5.48 2.43
N HIS A 56 -11.85 4.83 3.33
CA HIS A 56 -13.21 5.22 3.68
C HIS A 56 -13.25 5.56 5.17
N GLY A 57 -13.57 6.82 5.49
CA GLY A 57 -13.66 7.33 6.85
C GLY A 57 -12.34 7.92 7.39
N ASP A 58 -12.43 8.65 8.51
CA ASP A 58 -11.34 9.49 9.04
C ASP A 58 -10.62 8.89 10.26
N GLY A 59 -10.85 7.60 10.52
CA GLY A 59 -10.25 6.88 11.64
C GLY A 59 -8.76 6.64 11.46
N LYS A 60 -8.03 6.59 12.59
CA LYS A 60 -6.61 6.18 12.66
C LYS A 60 -6.41 4.67 12.50
N TYR A 61 -7.48 3.89 12.51
CA TYR A 61 -7.44 2.43 12.48
C TYR A 61 -8.28 1.89 11.32
N ILE A 62 -7.80 0.80 10.71
CA ILE A 62 -8.55 0.07 9.69
C ILE A 62 -9.53 -0.88 10.39
N ALA A 63 -10.82 -0.67 10.18
CA ALA A 63 -11.86 -1.58 10.67
C ALA A 63 -12.04 -2.81 9.77
N SER A 64 -11.89 -2.63 8.46
CA SER A 64 -12.01 -3.71 7.47
C SER A 64 -11.25 -3.34 6.20
N ALA A 65 -10.66 -4.33 5.53
CA ALA A 65 -10.09 -4.18 4.20
C ALA A 65 -10.89 -5.01 3.18
N LYS A 66 -10.92 -4.54 1.94
CA LYS A 66 -11.43 -5.32 0.80
C LYS A 66 -10.39 -5.27 -0.29
N ALA A 67 -10.18 -6.39 -0.97
CA ALA A 67 -9.38 -6.47 -2.18
C ALA A 67 -10.27 -6.94 -3.32
N ASN A 68 -10.39 -6.14 -4.38
CA ASN A 68 -11.26 -6.40 -5.52
C ASN A 68 -12.71 -6.70 -5.12
N SER A 69 -13.24 -5.91 -4.18
CA SER A 69 -14.56 -6.07 -3.55
C SER A 69 -14.75 -7.33 -2.69
N GLN A 70 -13.73 -8.18 -2.54
CA GLN A 70 -13.75 -9.34 -1.65
C GLN A 70 -13.21 -8.95 -0.26
N PRO A 71 -13.81 -9.44 0.84
CA PRO A 71 -13.27 -9.22 2.18
C PRO A 71 -11.83 -9.69 2.31
N HIS A 72 -10.95 -8.84 2.82
CA HIS A 72 -9.54 -9.15 3.05
C HIS A 72 -9.26 -9.11 4.55
N TYR A 73 -8.95 -10.27 5.13
CA TYR A 73 -8.76 -10.42 6.58
C TYR A 73 -7.29 -10.42 7.00
N ASN A 74 -6.36 -10.53 6.04
CA ASN A 74 -4.94 -10.54 6.33
C ASN A 74 -4.43 -9.11 6.55
N SER A 75 -3.48 -8.95 7.47
CA SER A 75 -2.76 -7.69 7.69
C SER A 75 -1.68 -7.41 6.63
N HIS A 76 -1.62 -8.20 5.55
CA HIS A 76 -0.68 -8.03 4.45
C HIS A 76 -1.38 -8.25 3.10
N ILE A 77 -0.87 -7.61 2.04
CA ILE A 77 -1.20 -7.87 0.63
C ILE A 77 -0.01 -8.49 -0.08
N THR A 78 -0.25 -9.31 -1.10
CA THR A 78 0.85 -9.94 -1.86
C THR A 78 1.23 -9.12 -3.09
N HIS A 79 2.45 -9.31 -3.57
CA HIS A 79 2.91 -8.71 -4.83
C HIS A 79 2.01 -9.10 -6.01
N ASP A 80 1.58 -10.36 -6.06
CA ASP A 80 0.64 -10.84 -7.09
C ASP A 80 -0.70 -10.10 -7.05
N LEU A 81 -1.19 -9.76 -5.87
CA LEU A 81 -2.43 -8.99 -5.72
C LEU A 81 -2.27 -7.58 -6.31
N ILE A 82 -1.14 -6.92 -6.04
CA ILE A 82 -0.82 -5.61 -6.61
C ILE A 82 -0.67 -5.72 -8.13
N MET A 83 0.10 -6.69 -8.62
CA MET A 83 0.36 -6.88 -10.04
C MET A 83 -0.89 -7.30 -10.84
N ASN A 84 -1.87 -7.91 -10.17
CA ASN A 84 -3.18 -8.17 -10.76
C ASN A 84 -4.05 -6.91 -10.90
N GLY A 85 -3.68 -5.82 -10.23
CA GLY A 85 -4.38 -4.54 -10.24
C GLY A 85 -5.71 -4.56 -9.50
N GLY A 86 -6.54 -3.55 -9.77
CA GLY A 86 -7.87 -3.41 -9.21
C GLY A 86 -7.92 -2.46 -8.00
N SER A 87 -8.74 -2.76 -7.00
CA SER A 87 -8.93 -1.90 -5.82
C SER A 87 -9.31 -2.63 -4.55
#